data_AF-A0A445JXV8-F1
#
_entry.id   AF-A0A445JXV8-F1
#
_cell.length_a   1.000
_cell.length_b   1.000
_cell.length_c   1.000
_cell.angle_alpha   90.00
_cell.angle_beta   90.00
_cell.angle_gamma   90.00
#
_symmetry.space_group_name_H-M   'P 1'
#
loop_
_entity.id
_entity.type
_entity.pdbx_description
1 polymer ?
#
loop_
_entity_poly.entity_id
_entity_poly.type
_entity_poly.pdbx_seq_one_letter_code
_entity_poly.pdbx_strand_id
1 'polypeptide(L)'
;MIPADRGSVSAGFLLRLLIISSPVGVSPVTKTELVKRASIHFEEATMSDLLYPSTSPLDQNFYDTELVLAVLESYLKFWKRISPDAVDNRHLIKSIRSVAKLIDSYLQVVARDDNMPAIGRLEHDDLYQAINIYLKVDQHEQLSSWNQKLEDETAADHTGKPFYCMHPWSRTACMQLILFSNH
;
A
#
# COMPACT_ATOMS: atom_id res chain seq x y z
N MET A 1 16.09 -16.81 -26.18
CA MET A 1 15.56 -15.47 -25.84
C MET A 1 14.08 -15.61 -25.53
N ILE A 2 13.57 -15.03 -24.43
CA ILE A 2 12.11 -15.01 -24.18
C ILE A 2 11.50 -13.93 -25.09
N PRO A 3 10.38 -14.19 -25.80
CA PRO A 3 9.74 -13.18 -26.63
C PRO A 3 9.29 -11.97 -25.81
N ALA A 4 9.28 -10.77 -26.41
CA ALA A 4 8.84 -9.53 -25.77
C ALA A 4 7.37 -9.17 -26.06
N ASP A 5 6.73 -9.89 -26.99
CA ASP A 5 5.37 -9.58 -27.41
C ASP A 5 4.34 -10.04 -26.37
N ARG A 6 3.41 -9.14 -26.04
CA ARG A 6 2.27 -9.44 -25.16
C ARG A 6 1.51 -10.66 -25.68
N GLY A 7 1.24 -11.63 -24.79
CA GLY A 7 0.59 -12.89 -25.13
C GLY A 7 1.52 -14.05 -25.53
N SER A 8 2.83 -13.83 -25.72
CA SER A 8 3.77 -14.93 -26.01
C SER A 8 4.04 -15.81 -24.79
N VAL A 9 3.95 -15.23 -23.59
CA VAL A 9 4.23 -15.87 -22.31
C VAL A 9 3.30 -15.26 -21.26
N SER A 10 2.77 -16.08 -20.34
CA SER A 10 1.89 -15.59 -19.28
C SER A 10 2.67 -14.88 -18.17
N ALA A 11 2.03 -13.91 -17.52
CA ALA A 11 2.61 -13.19 -16.37
C ALA A 11 3.04 -14.16 -15.27
N GLY A 12 2.20 -15.15 -14.93
CA GLY A 12 2.53 -16.19 -13.95
C GLY A 12 3.71 -17.08 -14.34
N PHE A 13 3.95 -17.34 -15.63
CA PHE A 13 5.18 -18.03 -16.05
C PHE A 13 6.42 -17.17 -15.78
N LEU A 14 6.39 -15.89 -16.13
CA LEU A 14 7.51 -14.97 -15.92
C LEU A 14 7.83 -14.76 -14.44
N LEU A 15 6.78 -14.63 -13.61
CA LEU A 15 6.92 -14.50 -12.15
C LEU A 15 7.52 -15.77 -11.54
N ARG A 16 7.03 -16.96 -11.92
CA ARG A 16 7.61 -18.24 -11.47
C ARG A 16 9.05 -18.42 -11.92
N LEU A 17 9.36 -18.05 -13.16
CA LEU A 17 10.73 -18.09 -13.67
C LEU A 17 11.64 -17.16 -12.86
N LEU A 18 11.15 -15.99 -12.46
CA LEU A 18 11.89 -15.03 -11.66
C LEU A 18 12.16 -15.56 -10.25
N ILE A 19 11.16 -16.16 -9.62
CA ILE A 19 11.27 -16.80 -8.30
C ILE A 19 12.33 -17.90 -8.35
N ILE A 20 12.26 -18.81 -9.33
CA ILE A 20 13.22 -19.92 -9.47
C ILE A 20 14.63 -19.41 -9.80
N SER A 21 14.76 -18.30 -10.52
CA SER A 21 16.06 -17.72 -10.87
C SER A 21 16.81 -17.12 -9.68
N SER A 22 16.09 -16.70 -8.63
CA SER A 22 16.68 -16.03 -7.46
C SER A 22 17.64 -16.93 -6.66
N PRO A 23 17.26 -18.17 -6.25
CA PRO A 23 18.16 -19.07 -5.52
C PRO A 23 19.27 -19.68 -6.39
N VAL A 24 19.09 -19.73 -7.71
CA VAL A 24 20.05 -20.37 -8.64
C VAL A 24 21.25 -19.46 -8.97
N GLY A 25 21.31 -18.24 -8.41
CA GLY A 25 22.47 -17.36 -8.56
C GLY A 25 22.65 -16.86 -10.00
N VAL A 26 21.55 -16.60 -10.71
CA VAL A 26 21.58 -16.11 -12.09
C VAL A 26 22.21 -14.71 -12.14
N SER A 27 22.97 -14.42 -13.22
CA SER A 27 23.60 -13.11 -13.45
C SER A 27 22.62 -11.95 -13.21
N PRO A 28 23.06 -10.85 -12.56
CA PRO A 28 22.20 -9.70 -12.28
C PRO A 28 21.60 -9.11 -13.55
N VAL A 29 22.32 -9.13 -14.67
CA VAL A 29 21.82 -8.66 -15.97
C VAL A 29 20.59 -9.46 -16.39
N THR A 30 20.67 -10.78 -16.34
CA THR A 30 19.54 -11.67 -16.68
C THR A 30 18.37 -11.50 -15.72
N LYS A 31 18.64 -11.34 -14.41
CA LYS A 31 17.59 -11.07 -13.41
C LYS A 31 16.87 -9.74 -13.72
N THR A 32 17.60 -8.67 -14.03
CA THR A 32 16.99 -7.38 -14.38
C THR A 32 16.15 -7.44 -15.66
N GLU A 33 16.59 -8.21 -16.67
CA GLU A 33 15.83 -8.39 -17.90
C GLU A 33 14.54 -9.18 -17.66
N LEU A 34 14.60 -10.20 -16.80
CA LEU A 34 13.43 -10.97 -16.41
C LEU A 34 12.42 -10.13 -15.61
N VAL A 35 12.90 -9.29 -14.69
CA VAL A 35 12.08 -8.30 -13.97
C VAL A 35 11.38 -7.34 -14.95
N LYS A 36 12.11 -6.82 -15.95
CA LYS A 36 11.52 -5.93 -16.99
C LYS A 36 10.44 -6.63 -17.80
N ARG A 37 10.61 -7.90 -18.13
CA ARG A 37 9.60 -8.66 -18.88
C ARG A 37 8.38 -8.95 -18.02
N ALA A 38 8.59 -9.43 -16.79
CA ALA A 38 7.49 -9.65 -15.84
C ALA A 38 6.68 -8.37 -15.60
N SER A 39 7.35 -7.22 -15.50
CA SER A 39 6.68 -5.94 -15.24
C SER A 39 5.77 -5.50 -16.39
N ILE A 40 6.14 -5.71 -17.65
CA ILE A 40 5.29 -5.37 -18.80
C ILE A 40 3.98 -6.17 -18.81
N HIS A 41 4.01 -7.40 -18.31
CA HIS A 41 2.86 -8.30 -18.22
C HIS A 41 2.11 -8.21 -16.90
N PHE A 42 2.48 -7.29 -16.01
CA PHE A 42 1.95 -7.27 -14.65
C PHE A 42 0.46 -6.92 -14.56
N GLU A 43 -0.07 -6.24 -15.58
CA GLU A 43 -1.52 -6.00 -15.72
C GLU A 43 -2.33 -7.30 -15.89
N GLU A 44 -1.73 -8.33 -16.48
CA GLU A 44 -2.36 -9.63 -16.77
C GLU A 44 -2.17 -10.64 -15.62
N ALA A 45 -1.38 -10.30 -14.60
CA ALA A 45 -1.17 -11.16 -13.45
C ALA A 45 -2.41 -11.24 -12.56
N THR A 46 -2.60 -12.42 -11.99
CA THR A 46 -3.65 -12.72 -11.01
C THR A 46 -3.04 -12.89 -9.63
N MET A 47 -3.89 -12.84 -8.61
CA MET A 47 -3.47 -13.04 -7.23
C MET A 47 -2.68 -14.35 -7.06
N SER A 48 -3.13 -15.43 -7.70
CA SER A 48 -2.48 -16.74 -7.67
C SER A 48 -1.07 -16.74 -8.28
N ASP A 49 -0.77 -15.80 -9.16
CA ASP A 49 0.56 -15.69 -9.78
C ASP A 49 1.60 -15.04 -8.83
N LEU A 50 1.13 -14.27 -7.84
CA LEU A 50 1.96 -13.66 -6.80
C LEU A 50 2.11 -14.57 -5.58
N LEU A 51 1.10 -15.41 -5.32
CA LEU A 51 1.10 -16.41 -4.25
C LEU A 51 1.84 -17.67 -4.68
N TYR A 52 3.15 -17.56 -4.88
CA TYR A 52 3.98 -18.76 -5.08
C TYR A 52 4.72 -19.08 -3.78
N PRO A 53 4.53 -20.28 -3.21
CA PRO A 53 5.28 -20.68 -2.03
C PRO A 53 6.77 -20.64 -2.33
N SER A 54 7.54 -19.92 -1.52
CA SER A 54 9.01 -19.98 -1.55
C SER A 54 9.46 -21.45 -1.57
N THR A 55 10.35 -21.80 -2.51
CA THR A 55 10.83 -23.19 -2.69
C THR A 55 11.81 -23.64 -1.59
N SER A 56 12.03 -22.81 -0.58
CA SER A 56 12.97 -23.05 0.51
C SER A 56 12.21 -23.69 1.68
N PRO A 57 12.44 -24.97 2.01
CA PRO A 57 11.78 -25.65 3.12
C PRO A 57 12.18 -25.10 4.50
N LEU A 58 13.16 -24.18 4.54
CA LEU A 58 13.64 -23.51 5.76
C LEU A 58 13.11 -22.08 5.90
N ASP A 59 12.59 -21.47 4.82
CA ASP A 59 12.07 -20.11 4.87
C ASP A 59 10.64 -20.09 5.37
N GLN A 60 10.49 -19.48 6.53
CA GLN A 60 9.21 -19.04 7.06
C GLN A 60 8.53 -18.00 6.15
N ASN A 61 9.26 -17.33 5.25
CA ASN A 61 8.68 -16.35 4.36
C ASN A 61 8.05 -17.01 3.11
N PHE A 62 6.78 -17.38 3.22
CA PHE A 62 6.01 -18.00 2.12
C PHE A 62 5.86 -17.08 0.89
N TYR A 63 6.12 -15.77 1.03
CA TYR A 63 5.97 -14.78 -0.03
C TYR A 63 7.27 -14.01 -0.29
N ASP A 64 7.71 -13.96 -1.54
CA ASP A 64 8.87 -13.17 -1.96
C ASP A 64 8.45 -11.71 -2.23
N THR A 65 8.28 -10.95 -1.14
CA THR A 65 7.89 -9.52 -1.18
C THR A 65 8.89 -8.65 -1.91
N GLU A 66 10.17 -8.96 -1.82
CA GLU A 66 11.25 -8.21 -2.48
C GLU A 66 11.17 -8.37 -4.01
N LEU A 67 10.86 -9.56 -4.50
CA LEU A 67 10.65 -9.82 -5.91
C LEU A 67 9.42 -9.08 -6.43
N VAL A 68 8.29 -9.14 -5.70
CA VAL A 68 7.06 -8.43 -6.06
C VAL A 68 7.30 -6.92 -6.12
N LEU A 69 8.05 -6.38 -5.14
CA LEU A 69 8.45 -4.97 -5.12
C LEU A 69 9.32 -4.61 -6.33
N ALA A 70 10.32 -5.42 -6.67
CA ALA A 70 11.19 -5.19 -7.82
C ALA A 70 10.41 -5.15 -9.15
N VAL A 71 9.43 -6.03 -9.31
CA VAL A 71 8.55 -6.05 -10.51
C VAL A 71 7.65 -4.81 -10.54
N LEU A 72 7.05 -4.43 -9.41
CA LEU A 72 6.21 -3.24 -9.30
C LEU A 72 6.99 -1.95 -9.60
N GLU A 73 8.19 -1.78 -9.06
CA GLU A 73 9.03 -0.62 -9.34
C GLU A 73 9.37 -0.51 -10.84
N SER A 74 9.72 -1.64 -11.45
CA SER A 74 10.01 -1.71 -12.89
C SER A 74 8.79 -1.34 -13.73
N TYR A 75 7.60 -1.78 -13.32
CA TYR A 75 6.34 -1.40 -13.96
C TYR A 75 6.08 0.10 -13.84
N LEU A 76 6.22 0.69 -12.65
CA LEU A 76 6.00 2.12 -12.43
C LEU A 76 7.00 2.99 -13.22
N LYS A 77 8.28 2.57 -13.29
CA LYS A 77 9.30 3.23 -14.12
C LYS A 77 8.95 3.16 -15.61
N PHE A 78 8.41 2.03 -16.08
CA PHE A 78 7.92 1.90 -17.44
C PHE A 78 6.69 2.79 -17.69
N TRP A 79 5.69 2.70 -16.83
CA TRP A 79 4.43 3.45 -16.91
C TRP A 79 4.68 4.97 -16.97
N LYS A 80 5.52 5.51 -16.06
CA LYS A 80 5.88 6.93 -16.04
C LYS A 80 6.54 7.41 -17.34
N ARG A 81 7.33 6.57 -18.01
CA ARG A 81 7.97 6.93 -19.29
C ARG A 81 6.96 7.03 -20.44
N ILE A 82 5.91 6.23 -20.41
CA ILE A 82 4.89 6.17 -21.48
C ILE A 82 3.66 7.04 -21.18
N SER A 83 3.55 7.60 -19.98
CA SER A 83 2.41 8.42 -19.54
C SER A 83 2.75 9.91 -19.27
N PRO A 84 3.48 10.63 -20.16
CA PRO A 84 3.82 12.03 -19.88
C PRO A 84 2.59 12.94 -19.78
N ASP A 85 1.44 12.55 -20.36
CA ASP A 85 0.14 13.24 -20.24
C ASP A 85 -1.00 12.21 -20.13
N ALA A 86 -1.17 11.63 -18.94
CA ALA A 86 -2.02 10.45 -18.73
C ALA A 86 -3.53 10.72 -18.87
N VAL A 87 -3.96 11.98 -18.96
CA VAL A 87 -5.38 12.41 -18.86
C VAL A 87 -6.26 11.74 -19.94
N ASP A 88 -5.72 11.55 -21.15
CA ASP A 88 -6.46 10.97 -22.27
C ASP A 88 -6.16 9.47 -22.48
N ASN A 89 -5.18 8.91 -21.78
CA ASN A 89 -4.73 7.54 -21.98
C ASN A 89 -5.52 6.55 -21.12
N ARG A 90 -6.80 6.35 -21.47
CA ARG A 90 -7.74 5.46 -20.76
C ARG A 90 -7.17 4.06 -20.51
N HIS A 91 -6.41 3.51 -21.45
CA HIS A 91 -5.75 2.22 -21.31
C HIS A 91 -4.65 2.22 -20.24
N LEU A 92 -3.81 3.25 -20.21
CA LEU A 92 -2.75 3.37 -19.20
C LEU A 92 -3.32 3.58 -17.79
N ILE A 93 -4.39 4.38 -17.67
CA ILE A 93 -5.12 4.57 -16.42
C ILE A 93 -5.77 3.25 -15.96
N LYS A 94 -6.34 2.47 -16.89
CA LYS A 94 -6.92 1.15 -16.57
C LYS A 94 -5.84 0.18 -16.09
N SER A 95 -4.69 0.15 -16.77
CA SER A 95 -3.56 -0.73 -16.46
C SER A 95 -3.03 -0.47 -15.04
N ILE A 96 -2.71 0.80 -14.70
CA ILE A 96 -2.19 1.16 -13.36
C ILE A 96 -3.20 0.84 -12.25
N ARG A 97 -4.50 1.08 -12.50
CA ARG A 97 -5.56 0.74 -11.54
C ARG A 97 -5.68 -0.77 -11.34
N SER A 98 -5.50 -1.57 -12.40
CA SER A 98 -5.52 -3.04 -12.31
C SER A 98 -4.36 -3.53 -11.45
N VAL A 99 -3.15 -3.05 -11.71
CA VAL A 99 -1.95 -3.39 -10.93
C VAL A 99 -2.10 -2.95 -9.47
N ALA A 100 -2.64 -1.75 -9.21
CA ALA A 100 -2.87 -1.29 -7.84
C ALA A 100 -3.82 -2.23 -7.06
N LYS A 101 -4.91 -2.70 -7.69
CA LYS A 101 -5.83 -3.66 -7.06
C LYS A 101 -5.18 -5.03 -6.81
N LEU A 102 -4.34 -5.48 -7.74
CA LEU A 102 -3.59 -6.73 -7.60
C LEU A 102 -2.63 -6.66 -6.40
N ILE A 103 -1.88 -5.58 -6.28
CA ILE A 103 -0.96 -5.34 -5.16
C ILE A 103 -1.72 -5.20 -3.84
N ASP A 104 -2.82 -4.45 -3.82
CA ASP A 104 -3.65 -4.31 -2.61
C ASP A 104 -4.17 -5.68 -2.14
N SER A 105 -4.68 -6.50 -3.07
CA SER A 105 -5.14 -7.87 -2.76
C SER A 105 -3.99 -8.74 -2.25
N TYR A 106 -2.80 -8.61 -2.84
CA TYR A 106 -1.58 -9.28 -2.40
C TYR A 106 -1.21 -8.91 -0.97
N LEU A 107 -1.11 -7.62 -0.67
CA LEU A 107 -0.78 -7.12 0.66
C LEU A 107 -1.81 -7.55 1.70
N GLN A 108 -3.10 -7.61 1.36
CA GLN A 108 -4.13 -8.13 2.27
C GLN A 108 -3.91 -9.60 2.65
N VAL A 109 -3.40 -10.43 1.74
CA VAL A 109 -3.09 -11.84 2.04
C VAL A 109 -1.80 -11.94 2.85
N VAL A 110 -0.75 -11.23 2.44
CA VAL A 110 0.54 -11.22 3.15
C VAL A 110 0.39 -10.68 4.58
N ALA A 111 -0.38 -9.61 4.77
CA ALA A 111 -0.58 -8.99 6.09
C ALA A 111 -1.43 -9.83 7.06
N ARG A 112 -2.16 -10.83 6.55
CA ARG A 112 -2.90 -11.80 7.38
C ARG A 112 -2.06 -12.99 7.80
N ASP A 113 -0.88 -13.15 7.22
CA ASP A 113 0.02 -14.25 7.56
C ASP A 113 0.79 -13.90 8.84
N ASP A 114 0.63 -14.74 9.87
CA ASP A 114 1.32 -14.61 11.15
C ASP A 114 2.85 -14.73 11.02
N ASN A 115 3.34 -15.19 9.86
CA ASN A 115 4.75 -15.36 9.55
C ASN A 115 5.40 -14.16 8.84
N MET A 116 4.67 -13.05 8.67
CA MET A 116 5.26 -11.81 8.17
C MET A 116 6.42 -11.42 9.12
N PRO A 117 7.67 -11.32 8.63
CA PRO A 117 8.79 -10.88 9.45
C PRO A 117 8.40 -9.54 10.08
N ALA A 118 8.52 -9.45 11.40
CA ALA A 118 8.08 -8.34 12.23
C ALA A 118 8.78 -7.00 11.94
N ILE A 119 9.35 -6.77 10.76
CA ILE A 119 9.97 -5.50 10.35
C ILE A 119 8.92 -4.37 10.38
N GLY A 120 7.65 -4.66 10.09
CA GLY A 120 6.55 -3.70 10.26
C GLY A 120 6.07 -3.50 11.71
N ARG A 121 6.41 -4.40 12.64
CA ARG A 121 6.01 -4.34 14.05
C ARG A 121 7.14 -3.79 14.95
N LEU A 122 8.38 -4.18 14.70
CA LEU A 122 9.50 -3.87 15.59
C LEU A 122 10.01 -2.43 15.49
N GLU A 123 9.81 -1.74 14.35
CA GLU A 123 10.46 -0.43 14.11
C GLU A 123 9.51 0.77 14.27
N HIS A 124 8.20 0.55 14.43
CA HIS A 124 7.22 1.63 14.54
C HIS A 124 6.25 1.52 15.72
N ASP A 125 6.38 0.56 16.63
CA ASP A 125 5.57 0.57 17.85
C ASP A 125 5.81 1.85 18.66
N ASP A 126 7.06 2.32 18.77
CA ASP A 126 7.39 3.58 19.45
C ASP A 126 6.85 4.80 18.70
N LEU A 127 6.84 4.78 17.36
CA LEU A 127 6.31 5.88 16.54
C LEU A 127 4.78 5.93 16.62
N TYR A 128 4.10 4.79 16.49
CA TYR A 128 2.65 4.71 16.66
C TYR A 128 2.25 5.01 18.11
N GLN A 129 3.05 4.63 19.10
CA GLN A 129 2.86 5.01 20.49
C GLN A 129 3.06 6.51 20.69
N ALA A 130 4.08 7.12 20.10
CA ALA A 130 4.32 8.57 20.17
C ALA A 130 3.19 9.35 19.49
N ILE A 131 2.73 8.92 18.31
CA ILE A 131 1.57 9.50 17.62
C ILE A 131 0.31 9.34 18.47
N ASN A 132 0.07 8.17 19.07
CA ASN A 132 -1.08 7.91 19.93
C ASN A 132 -1.04 8.73 21.23
N ILE A 133 0.14 8.94 21.83
CA ILE A 133 0.32 9.82 22.99
C ILE A 133 0.06 11.27 22.58
N TYR A 134 0.62 11.74 21.48
CA TYR A 134 0.39 13.09 20.97
C TYR A 134 -1.11 13.34 20.71
N LEU A 135 -1.79 12.42 20.02
CA LEU A 135 -3.22 12.53 19.76
C LEU A 135 -4.07 12.47 21.05
N LYS A 136 -3.66 11.69 22.05
CA LYS A 136 -4.32 11.66 23.37
C LYS A 136 -4.10 12.94 24.16
N VAL A 137 -2.90 13.51 24.12
CA VAL A 137 -2.57 14.78 24.78
C VAL A 137 -3.31 15.93 24.11
N ASP A 138 -3.34 15.97 22.78
CA ASP A 138 -4.08 16.99 22.03
C ASP A 138 -5.60 16.86 22.26
N GLN A 139 -6.14 15.64 22.36
CA GLN A 139 -7.53 15.44 22.80
C GLN A 139 -7.76 15.89 24.23
N HIS A 140 -6.82 15.67 25.15
CA HIS A 140 -6.96 16.05 26.56
C HIS A 140 -6.79 17.56 26.78
N GLU A 141 -5.97 18.22 25.97
CA GLU A 141 -5.75 19.68 25.95
C GLU A 141 -6.91 20.42 25.27
N GLN A 142 -7.49 19.84 24.22
CA GLN A 142 -8.73 20.36 23.66
C GLN A 142 -9.89 20.14 24.64
N LEU A 143 -10.05 18.98 25.26
CA LEU A 143 -11.11 18.74 26.25
C LEU A 143 -11.02 19.68 27.46
N SER A 144 -9.83 20.02 27.96
CA SER A 144 -9.67 21.00 29.04
C SER A 144 -10.00 22.42 28.58
N SER A 145 -9.59 22.81 27.37
CA SER A 145 -9.94 24.10 26.76
C SER A 145 -11.44 24.25 26.53
N TRP A 146 -12.13 23.22 26.03
CA TRP A 146 -13.59 23.22 25.86
C TRP A 146 -14.33 23.22 27.20
N ASN A 147 -13.86 22.48 28.22
CA ASN A 147 -14.47 22.50 29.56
C ASN A 147 -14.29 23.87 30.24
N GLN A 148 -13.11 24.48 30.14
CA GLN A 148 -12.86 25.83 30.65
C GLN A 148 -13.77 26.86 29.97
N LYS A 149 -13.96 26.73 28.66
CA LYS A 149 -14.83 27.63 27.87
C LYS A 149 -16.31 27.46 28.18
N LEU A 150 -16.76 26.23 28.46
CA LEU A 150 -18.13 25.94 28.92
C LEU A 150 -18.37 26.44 30.35
N GLU A 151 -17.37 26.37 31.24
CA GLU A 151 -17.43 26.94 32.59
C GLU A 151 -17.48 28.48 32.56
N ASP A 152 -16.71 29.11 31.67
CA ASP A 152 -16.71 30.57 31.49
C ASP A 152 -18.02 31.08 30.84
N GLU A 153 -18.62 30.31 29.92
CA GLU A 153 -19.92 30.64 29.30
C GLU A 153 -21.13 30.37 30.24
N THR A 154 -21.06 29.38 31.14
CA THR A 154 -22.12 29.14 32.14
C THR A 154 -22.10 30.12 33.30
N ALA A 155 -20.98 30.81 33.55
CA ALA A 155 -20.92 31.92 34.49
C ALA A 155 -21.57 33.21 33.95
N ALA A 156 -21.83 33.30 32.64
CA ALA A 156 -22.23 34.55 31.98
C ALA A 156 -23.73 34.68 31.61
N ASP A 157 -24.55 33.63 31.72
CA ASP A 157 -25.97 33.70 31.33
C ASP A 157 -26.94 33.34 32.46
N HIS A 158 -27.71 34.34 32.90
CA HIS A 158 -28.74 34.25 33.94
C HIS A 158 -30.09 33.76 33.42
N THR A 159 -30.17 33.26 32.18
CA THR A 159 -31.44 32.85 31.57
C THR A 159 -31.44 31.36 31.21
N GLY A 160 -31.79 30.52 32.19
CA GLY A 160 -31.77 29.06 32.07
C GLY A 160 -32.61 28.49 30.94
N LYS A 161 -31.99 28.18 29.79
CA LYS A 161 -32.47 27.21 28.79
C LYS A 161 -31.30 26.47 28.12
N PRO A 162 -31.33 25.12 28.03
CA PRO A 162 -30.24 24.35 27.43
C PRO A 162 -30.37 24.27 25.90
N PHE A 163 -29.27 24.48 25.18
CA PHE A 163 -29.17 24.18 23.75
C PHE A 163 -28.93 22.68 23.53
N TYR A 164 -29.82 22.03 22.80
CA TYR A 164 -29.63 20.68 22.27
C TYR A 164 -29.16 20.72 20.80
N CYS A 165 -28.16 19.89 20.52
CA CYS A 165 -27.87 19.16 19.27
C CYS A 165 -27.33 19.91 18.03
N MET A 166 -26.14 19.50 17.57
CA MET A 166 -25.96 18.88 16.24
C MET A 166 -24.60 18.15 16.09
N HIS A 167 -24.62 16.85 16.41
CA HIS A 167 -24.13 15.65 15.70
C HIS A 167 -23.11 15.69 14.51
N PRO A 168 -22.48 14.53 14.16
CA PRO A 168 -21.04 14.37 13.96
C PRO A 168 -20.66 13.96 12.53
N TRP A 169 -19.49 14.38 12.05
CA TRP A 169 -18.93 13.83 10.80
C TRP A 169 -17.89 12.76 11.09
N SER A 170 -18.25 11.59 10.56
CA SER A 170 -17.61 10.28 10.66
C SER A 170 -16.23 10.26 10.01
N ARG A 171 -15.38 9.37 10.55
CA ARG A 171 -13.96 9.08 10.24
C ARG A 171 -13.63 8.77 8.78
N THR A 172 -14.59 8.81 7.86
CA THR A 172 -14.43 8.44 6.44
C THR A 172 -13.75 9.54 5.62
N ALA A 173 -13.83 10.81 6.04
CA ALA A 173 -13.22 11.93 5.29
C ALA A 173 -11.69 11.99 5.43
N CYS A 174 -11.10 11.52 6.54
CA CYS A 174 -9.64 11.60 6.73
C CYS A 174 -8.85 10.69 5.78
N MET A 175 -9.43 9.60 5.28
CA MET A 175 -8.72 8.72 4.34
C MET A 175 -8.68 9.26 2.91
N GLN A 176 -9.58 10.18 2.53
CA GLN A 176 -9.56 10.78 1.18
C GLN A 176 -8.52 11.90 1.05
N LEU A 177 -8.10 12.54 2.15
CA LEU A 177 -7.12 13.63 2.12
C LEU A 177 -5.66 13.16 1.94
N ILE A 178 -5.32 11.94 2.34
CA ILE A 178 -3.94 11.43 2.20
C ILE A 178 -3.62 11.06 0.74
N LEU A 179 -4.62 10.73 -0.07
CA LEU A 179 -4.42 10.41 -1.50
C LEU A 179 -4.36 11.62 -2.43
N PHE A 180 -4.72 12.82 -1.96
CA PHE A 180 -4.74 14.03 -2.79
C PHE A 180 -3.70 15.10 -2.44
N SER A 181 -2.90 14.93 -1.38
CA SER A 181 -1.96 15.96 -0.92
C SER A 181 -0.51 15.78 -1.38
N ASN A 182 -0.26 14.93 -2.38
CA ASN A 182 1.02 14.92 -3.11
C ASN A 182 0.82 15.38 -4.55
N HIS A 183 0.37 16.63 -4.70
CA HIS A 183 0.67 17.47 -5.85
C HIS A 183 0.61 18.95 -5.48
#